data_AF-A0A060C2B0-F1
#
_entry.id   AF-A0A060C2B0-F1
#
_cell.length_a   1.000
_cell.length_b   1.000
_cell.length_c   1.000
_cell.angle_alpha   90.00
_cell.angle_beta   90.00
_cell.angle_gamma   90.00
#
_symmetry.space_group_name_H-M   'P 1'
#
loop_
_entity.id
_entity.type
_entity.pdbx_description
1 polymer ?
#
loop_
_entity_poly.entity_id
_entity_poly.type
_entity_poly.pdbx_seq_one_letter_code
_entity_poly.pdbx_strand_id
1 'polypeptide(L)'
;GEDSSNSANSSDDALGEMIDEAYSDGILTVCAAGNSTSEQSVPYADYPGDRDTCLSVMNLAESIGWSTTNNAVSLSSSSNYNVSGSTAKDICAPGSDIYSTLSNGSYGEMSGTSMASPLVAGIAALVFAKDESLTPQEVMDLLEGT
;
A
#
# COMPACT_ATOMS: atom_id res chain seq x y z
N GLY A 1 -7.29 -36.48 8.78
CA GLY A 1 -7.86 -35.15 9.05
C GLY A 1 -6.69 -34.22 9.01
N GLU A 2 -6.47 -33.59 7.86
CA GLU A 2 -5.28 -32.79 7.61
C GLU A 2 -5.49 -31.36 8.09
N ASP A 3 -4.40 -30.86 8.65
CA ASP A 3 -4.18 -29.66 9.42
C ASP A 3 -4.24 -28.41 8.52
N SER A 4 -5.36 -27.68 8.57
CA SER A 4 -5.57 -26.42 7.87
C SER A 4 -4.84 -25.23 8.53
N SER A 5 -4.23 -25.41 9.70
CA SER A 5 -3.47 -24.35 10.39
C SER A 5 -2.01 -24.24 9.94
N ASN A 6 -1.43 -25.31 9.39
CA ASN A 6 -0.03 -25.31 8.94
C ASN A 6 0.15 -24.77 7.51
N SER A 7 -0.89 -24.80 6.68
CA SER A 7 -0.85 -24.36 5.27
C SER A 7 -0.91 -22.85 5.10
N ALA A 8 -1.56 -22.13 6.02
CA ALA A 8 -1.67 -20.66 5.95
C ALA A 8 -0.32 -20.02 6.32
N ASN A 9 0.28 -20.44 7.44
CA ASN A 9 1.61 -20.00 7.85
C ASN A 9 2.68 -20.34 6.80
N SER A 10 2.66 -21.54 6.21
CA SER A 10 3.63 -21.89 5.17
C SER A 10 3.47 -21.09 3.87
N SER A 11 2.25 -20.64 3.56
CA SER A 11 1.99 -19.84 2.36
C SER A 11 2.40 -18.38 2.57
N ASP A 12 2.13 -17.85 3.77
CA ASP A 12 2.58 -16.51 4.15
C ASP A 12 4.11 -16.49 4.24
N ASP A 13 4.75 -17.48 4.86
CA ASP A 13 6.21 -17.63 4.89
C ASP A 13 6.80 -17.67 3.48
N ALA A 14 6.24 -18.49 2.58
CA ALA A 14 6.69 -18.56 1.19
C ALA A 14 6.49 -17.24 0.43
N LEU A 15 5.36 -16.56 0.62
CA LEU A 15 5.12 -15.24 0.03
C LEU A 15 6.13 -14.21 0.54
N GLY A 16 6.50 -14.29 1.82
CA GLY A 16 7.47 -13.39 2.43
C GLY A 16 8.87 -13.60 1.89
N GLU A 17 9.30 -14.86 1.81
CA GLU A 17 10.57 -15.22 1.20
C GLU A 17 10.64 -14.74 -0.26
N MET A 18 9.55 -14.89 -1.03
CA MET A 18 9.50 -14.40 -2.40
C MET A 18 9.61 -12.87 -2.50
N ILE A 19 9.01 -12.15 -1.56
CA ILE A 19 9.10 -10.67 -1.51
C ILE A 19 10.51 -10.23 -1.13
N ASP A 20 11.14 -10.88 -0.15
CA ASP A 20 12.50 -10.56 0.29
C ASP A 20 13.54 -10.87 -0.81
N GLU A 21 13.34 -11.97 -1.55
CA GLU A 21 14.17 -12.31 -2.71
C GLU A 21 13.99 -11.28 -3.83
N ALA A 22 12.75 -10.91 -4.16
CA ALA A 22 12.47 -9.87 -5.14
C ALA A 22 13.14 -8.54 -4.77
N TYR A 23 13.07 -8.16 -3.49
CA TYR A 23 13.75 -6.97 -2.97
C TYR A 23 15.28 -7.04 -3.14
N SER A 24 15.87 -8.20 -2.85
CA SER A 24 17.31 -8.45 -3.03
C SER A 24 17.75 -8.42 -4.49
N ASP A 25 16.85 -8.78 -5.41
CA ASP A 25 17.03 -8.71 -6.86
C ASP A 25 16.75 -7.31 -7.46
N GLY A 26 16.45 -6.32 -6.62
CA GLY A 26 16.20 -4.94 -7.05
C GLY A 26 14.76 -4.66 -7.47
N ILE A 27 13.82 -5.54 -7.14
CA ILE A 27 12.39 -5.37 -7.39
C ILE A 27 11.71 -4.81 -6.14
N LEU A 28 11.20 -3.59 -6.24
CA LEU A 28 10.41 -2.98 -5.17
C LEU A 28 8.96 -3.49 -5.20
N THR A 29 8.49 -4.07 -4.10
CA THR A 29 7.10 -4.45 -3.91
C THR A 29 6.33 -3.33 -3.21
N VAL A 30 5.18 -2.94 -3.76
CA VAL A 30 4.30 -1.92 -3.17
C VAL A 30 3.02 -2.59 -2.66
N CYS A 31 2.72 -2.40 -1.38
CA CYS A 31 1.66 -3.09 -0.68
C CYS A 31 0.61 -2.13 -0.13
N ALA A 32 -0.62 -2.61 0.02
CA ALA A 32 -1.66 -1.88 0.71
C ALA A 32 -1.42 -1.97 2.23
N ALA A 33 -1.65 -0.88 2.95
CA ALA A 33 -1.55 -0.85 4.42
C ALA A 33 -2.69 -1.61 5.13
N GLY A 34 -3.73 -1.97 4.37
CA GLY A 34 -4.94 -2.62 4.85
C GLY A 34 -6.09 -1.66 5.05
N ASN A 35 -7.30 -2.18 4.93
CA ASN A 35 -8.52 -1.41 5.14
C ASN A 35 -9.11 -1.72 6.52
N SER A 36 -9.47 -0.69 7.28
CA SER A 36 -10.01 -0.86 8.63
C SER A 36 -11.35 -1.61 8.58
N THR A 37 -11.45 -2.70 9.32
CA THR A 37 -12.70 -3.44 9.55
C THR A 37 -13.08 -3.39 11.02
N SER A 38 -14.33 -3.75 11.35
CA SER A 38 -14.77 -3.87 12.75
C SER A 38 -14.04 -4.97 13.52
N GLU A 39 -13.35 -5.88 12.82
CA GLU A 39 -12.63 -7.02 13.40
C GLU A 39 -11.14 -6.71 13.60
N GLN A 40 -10.62 -5.66 12.98
CA GLN A 40 -9.21 -5.26 13.10
C GLN A 40 -8.97 -4.46 14.38
N SER A 41 -7.94 -4.85 15.12
CA SER A 41 -7.47 -4.15 16.31
C SER A 41 -5.98 -3.85 16.18
N VAL A 42 -5.51 -2.81 16.86
CA VAL A 42 -4.08 -2.47 16.96
C VAL A 42 -3.32 -3.73 17.43
N PRO A 43 -2.31 -4.22 16.67
CA PRO A 43 -1.38 -3.43 15.85
C PRO A 43 -1.73 -3.18 14.38
N TYR A 44 -2.91 -3.58 13.86
CA TYR A 44 -3.21 -3.53 12.41
C TYR A 44 -2.21 -4.32 11.56
N ALA A 45 -1.88 -5.52 12.06
CA ALA A 45 -1.03 -6.45 11.35
C ALA A 45 -1.64 -6.75 9.97
N ASP A 46 -0.89 -6.47 8.90
CA ASP A 46 -1.28 -6.78 7.54
C ASP A 46 -0.14 -7.43 6.79
N TYR A 47 -0.45 -8.52 6.10
CA TYR A 47 0.53 -9.32 5.40
C TYR A 47 0.23 -9.34 3.90
N PRO A 48 1.21 -9.02 3.04
CA PRO A 48 2.62 -8.72 3.33
C PRO A 48 2.93 -7.24 3.61
N GLY A 49 1.90 -6.38 3.76
CA GLY A 49 2.09 -4.92 3.84
C GLY A 49 2.91 -4.39 5.02
N ASP A 50 3.20 -5.22 6.02
CA ASP A 50 4.03 -4.89 7.19
C ASP A 50 5.50 -5.33 7.07
N ARG A 51 5.90 -5.95 5.96
CA ARG A 51 7.31 -6.33 5.76
C ARG A 51 8.14 -5.10 5.44
N ASP A 52 9.32 -4.98 6.06
CA ASP A 52 10.30 -3.91 5.76
C ASP A 52 10.75 -3.89 4.29
N THR A 53 10.60 -5.01 3.57
CA THR A 53 10.91 -5.16 2.14
C THR A 53 9.74 -4.75 1.21
N CYS A 54 8.64 -4.27 1.79
CA CYS A 54 7.50 -3.71 1.07
C CYS A 54 7.38 -2.22 1.35
N LEU A 55 7.01 -1.45 0.33
CA LEU A 55 6.54 -0.08 0.50
C LEU A 55 5.03 -0.09 0.77
N SER A 56 4.64 0.09 2.03
CA SER A 56 3.28 0.06 2.55
C SER A 56 2.55 1.39 2.35
N VAL A 57 1.35 1.31 1.75
CA VAL A 57 0.60 2.50 1.31
C VAL A 57 -0.74 2.64 2.03
N MET A 58 -0.86 3.72 2.78
CA MET A 58 -2.09 4.20 3.44
C MET A 58 -2.94 5.03 2.47
N ASN A 59 -4.25 5.08 2.70
CA ASN A 59 -5.20 5.74 1.80
C ASN A 59 -5.60 7.15 2.28
N LEU A 60 -5.42 8.17 1.45
CA LEU A 60 -5.97 9.50 1.68
C LEU A 60 -7.35 9.65 1.03
N ALA A 61 -8.26 10.29 1.75
CA ALA A 61 -9.52 10.78 1.22
C ALA A 61 -9.39 12.24 0.80
N GLU A 62 -9.76 12.53 -0.44
CA GLU A 62 -9.97 13.89 -0.88
C GLU A 62 -11.34 14.36 -0.39
N SER A 63 -11.38 15.44 0.40
CA SER A 63 -12.64 16.15 0.63
C SER A 63 -12.94 16.97 -0.62
N ILE A 64 -13.72 16.41 -1.54
CA ILE A 64 -14.30 17.15 -2.67
C ILE A 64 -15.42 18.07 -2.17
N GLY A 65 -15.03 19.13 -1.47
CA GLY A 65 -15.86 20.32 -1.37
C GLY A 65 -15.87 21.03 -2.71
N TRP A 66 -17.05 21.36 -3.24
CA TRP A 66 -17.24 22.20 -4.45
C TRP A 66 -16.54 23.58 -4.40
N SER A 67 -15.91 23.94 -3.28
CA SER A 67 -15.14 25.17 -3.11
C SER A 67 -13.66 24.92 -3.40
N THR A 68 -13.11 25.62 -4.39
CA THR A 68 -11.66 25.66 -4.73
C THR A 68 -10.77 26.21 -3.59
N THR A 69 -11.33 26.44 -2.41
CA THR A 69 -10.65 26.90 -1.21
C THR A 69 -10.58 25.84 -0.10
N ASN A 70 -11.25 24.68 -0.28
CA ASN A 70 -11.40 23.64 0.75
C ASN A 70 -11.05 22.23 0.22
N ASN A 71 -10.06 22.09 -0.68
CA ASN A 71 -9.43 20.78 -0.95
C ASN A 71 -8.61 20.35 0.27
N ALA A 72 -9.31 19.94 1.33
CA ALA A 72 -8.68 19.32 2.48
C ALA A 72 -8.38 17.87 2.14
N VAL A 73 -7.10 17.52 2.10
CA VAL A 73 -6.66 16.12 2.16
C VAL A 73 -6.89 15.64 3.59
N SER A 74 -7.58 14.52 3.74
CA SER A 74 -7.85 13.91 5.03
C SER A 74 -7.48 12.44 5.01
N LEU A 75 -7.26 11.88 6.20
CA LEU A 75 -7.13 10.43 6.35
C LEU A 75 -8.49 9.79 6.02
N SER A 76 -8.52 8.89 5.05
CA SER A 76 -9.70 8.04 4.80
C SER A 76 -10.02 7.18 6.01
N SER A 77 -11.28 7.17 6.45
CA SER A 77 -11.73 6.38 7.60
C SER A 77 -11.72 4.86 7.37
N SER A 78 -11.44 4.41 6.13
CA SER A 78 -11.39 3.00 5.76
C SER A 78 -9.97 2.43 5.67
N SER A 79 -8.93 3.18 6.07
CA SER A 79 -7.53 2.75 6.01
C SER A 79 -6.98 2.41 7.39
N ASN A 80 -6.03 1.49 7.45
CA ASN A 80 -5.15 1.35 8.61
C ASN A 80 -4.06 2.43 8.57
N TYR A 81 -3.72 2.99 9.73
CA TYR A 81 -2.72 4.05 9.89
C TYR A 81 -1.78 3.79 11.06
N ASN A 82 -0.68 4.55 11.06
CA ASN A 82 0.25 4.66 12.17
C ASN A 82 -0.43 5.31 13.38
N VAL A 83 -0.75 4.51 14.39
CA VAL A 83 -1.25 4.93 15.70
C VAL A 83 -0.38 4.31 16.80
N SER A 84 -0.54 4.76 18.05
CA SER A 84 0.23 4.21 19.16
C SER A 84 0.05 2.68 19.27
N GLY A 85 1.14 1.94 19.06
CA GLY A 85 1.17 0.48 19.11
C GLY A 85 0.82 -0.24 17.81
N SER A 86 0.60 0.47 16.70
CA SER A 86 0.46 -0.17 15.38
C SER A 86 1.81 -0.55 14.78
N THR A 87 1.80 -1.50 13.84
CA THR A 87 2.90 -1.65 12.90
C THR A 87 3.00 -0.38 12.06
N ALA A 88 4.23 0.06 11.80
CA ALA A 88 4.47 1.24 10.97
C ALA A 88 4.16 0.93 9.50
N LYS A 89 3.60 1.93 8.82
CA LYS A 89 3.34 1.98 7.37
C LYS A 89 4.09 3.20 6.82
N ASP A 90 4.48 3.15 5.56
CA ASP A 90 5.51 4.06 5.04
C ASP A 90 4.93 5.36 4.51
N ILE A 91 3.96 5.27 3.59
CA ILE A 91 3.51 6.45 2.83
C ILE A 91 1.99 6.51 2.68
N CYS A 92 1.47 7.71 2.50
CA CYS A 92 0.06 7.97 2.19
C CYS A 92 -0.09 8.38 0.72
N ALA A 93 -1.12 7.87 0.04
CA ALA A 93 -1.48 8.33 -1.30
C ALA A 93 -3.00 8.43 -1.50
N PRO A 94 -3.49 9.25 -2.44
CA PRO A 94 -4.90 9.29 -2.80
C PRO A 94 -5.42 7.91 -3.21
N GLY A 95 -6.46 7.45 -2.53
CA GLY A 95 -7.10 6.17 -2.82
C GLY A 95 -8.61 6.20 -2.61
N SER A 96 -9.23 7.36 -2.51
CA SER A 96 -10.68 7.51 -2.39
C SER A 96 -11.26 8.08 -3.68
N ASP A 97 -12.34 7.48 -4.15
CA ASP A 97 -13.09 7.84 -5.36
C ASP A 97 -12.18 7.89 -6.61
N ILE A 98 -11.24 6.95 -6.70
CA ILE A 98 -10.29 6.87 -7.81
C ILE A 98 -10.97 6.25 -9.02
N TYR A 99 -11.20 7.07 -10.04
CA TYR A 99 -11.73 6.65 -11.33
C TYR A 99 -10.68 5.85 -12.11
N SER A 100 -10.98 4.59 -12.40
CA SER A 100 -10.06 3.71 -13.15
C SER A 100 -10.82 2.70 -14.01
N THR A 101 -10.06 1.92 -14.78
CA THR A 101 -10.58 0.82 -15.59
C THR A 101 -11.13 -0.30 -14.71
N LEU A 102 -12.30 -0.81 -15.08
CA LEU A 102 -12.92 -1.99 -14.50
C LEU A 102 -12.93 -3.13 -15.52
N SER A 103 -13.32 -4.32 -15.06
CA SER A 103 -13.54 -5.45 -15.96
C SER A 103 -14.57 -5.12 -17.04
N ASN A 104 -14.52 -5.87 -18.14
CA ASN A 104 -15.40 -5.71 -19.30
C ASN A 104 -15.28 -4.36 -20.04
N GLY A 105 -14.13 -3.68 -19.92
CA GLY A 105 -13.85 -2.43 -20.65
C GLY A 105 -14.65 -1.22 -20.17
N SER A 106 -15.19 -1.31 -18.95
CA SER A 106 -15.88 -0.20 -18.30
C SER A 106 -14.94 0.59 -17.40
N TYR A 107 -15.45 1.69 -16.84
CA TYR A 107 -14.74 2.52 -15.89
C TYR A 107 -15.64 2.82 -14.70
N GLY A 108 -15.05 3.06 -13.55
CA GLY A 108 -15.77 3.45 -12.35
C GLY A 108 -14.83 3.90 -11.25
N GLU A 109 -15.41 4.43 -10.19
CA GLU A 109 -14.69 4.89 -9.01
C GLU A 109 -14.61 3.78 -7.98
N MET A 110 -13.43 3.60 -7.40
CA MET A 110 -13.19 2.69 -6.28
C MET A 110 -12.38 3.39 -5.19
N SER A 111 -12.55 2.91 -3.96
CA SER A 111 -11.93 3.50 -2.77
C SER A 111 -11.25 2.43 -1.92
N GLY A 112 -10.03 2.70 -1.45
CA GLY A 112 -9.27 1.85 -0.55
C GLY A 112 -7.76 2.02 -0.70
N THR A 113 -7.02 1.42 0.24
CA THR A 113 -5.55 1.29 0.13
C THR A 113 -5.13 0.58 -1.15
N SER A 114 -5.95 -0.35 -1.66
CA SER A 114 -5.76 -0.98 -2.97
C SER A 114 -5.74 -0.02 -4.17
N MET A 115 -6.34 1.17 -4.05
CA MET A 115 -6.31 2.21 -5.09
C MET A 115 -5.15 3.19 -4.87
N ALA A 116 -4.71 3.37 -3.63
CA ALA A 116 -3.53 4.16 -3.29
C ALA A 116 -2.22 3.46 -3.71
N SER A 117 -2.10 2.14 -3.48
CA SER A 117 -0.91 1.35 -3.83
C SER A 117 -0.49 1.45 -5.30
N PRO A 118 -1.36 1.25 -6.31
CA PRO A 118 -0.95 1.36 -7.72
C PRO A 118 -0.52 2.77 -8.12
N LEU A 119 -0.99 3.81 -7.44
CA LEU A 119 -0.52 5.18 -7.66
C LEU A 119 0.94 5.33 -7.22
N VAL A 120 1.28 4.86 -6.00
CA VAL A 120 2.66 4.85 -5.50
C VAL A 120 3.56 3.96 -6.34
N ALA A 121 3.09 2.78 -6.76
CA ALA A 121 3.84 1.90 -7.66
C ALA A 121 4.17 2.60 -9.00
N GLY A 122 3.23 3.37 -9.54
CA GLY A 122 3.47 4.19 -10.73
C GLY A 122 4.54 5.27 -10.51
N ILE A 123 4.54 5.94 -9.36
CA ILE A 123 5.56 6.94 -9.02
C ILE A 123 6.93 6.27 -8.84
N ALA A 124 7.01 5.16 -8.11
CA ALA A 124 8.24 4.38 -7.97
C ALA A 124 8.79 3.94 -9.33
N ALA A 125 7.93 3.47 -10.23
CA ALA A 125 8.33 3.11 -11.59
C ALA A 125 8.90 4.30 -12.38
N LEU A 126 8.37 5.51 -12.20
CA LEU A 126 8.93 6.73 -12.81
C LEU A 126 10.31 7.09 -12.22
N VAL A 127 10.51 6.87 -10.93
CA VAL A 127 11.82 7.07 -10.27
C VAL A 127 12.85 6.07 -10.84
N PHE A 128 12.50 4.78 -10.91
CA PHE A 128 13.36 3.77 -11.56
C PHE A 128 13.63 4.08 -13.03
N ALA A 129 12.63 4.53 -13.79
CA ALA A 129 12.82 4.91 -15.19
C ALA A 129 13.73 6.14 -15.35
N LYS A 130 13.87 6.96 -14.31
CA LYS A 130 14.77 8.10 -14.31
C LYS A 130 16.21 7.70 -14.00
N ASP A 131 16.39 6.73 -13.12
CA ASP A 131 17.68 6.16 -12.76
C ASP A 131 17.54 4.66 -12.43
N GLU A 132 17.89 3.82 -13.40
CA GLU A 132 17.79 2.35 -13.30
C GLU A 132 18.85 1.74 -12.36
N SER A 133 19.80 2.55 -11.84
CA SER A 133 20.83 2.08 -10.91
C SER A 133 20.41 2.14 -9.44
N LEU A 134 19.28 2.79 -9.15
CA LEU A 134 18.74 2.90 -7.80
C LEU A 134 18.33 1.53 -7.26
N THR A 135 18.62 1.29 -6.00
CA THR A 135 18.12 0.16 -5.23
C THR A 135 16.68 0.41 -4.75
N PRO A 136 15.91 -0.63 -4.42
CA PRO A 136 14.60 -0.48 -3.80
C PRO A 136 14.60 0.43 -2.57
N GLN A 137 15.60 0.29 -1.68
CA GLN A 137 15.73 1.15 -0.50
C GLN A 137 15.88 2.62 -0.88
N GLU A 138 16.75 2.94 -1.84
CA GLU A 138 16.95 4.33 -2.27
C GLU A 138 15.68 4.92 -2.89
N VAL A 139 14.88 4.11 -3.60
CA VAL A 139 13.57 4.56 -4.09
C VAL A 139 12.59 4.80 -2.94
N MET A 140 12.53 3.92 -1.93
CA MET A 140 11.69 4.14 -0.75
C MET A 140 12.09 5.43 -0.01
N ASP A 141 13.39 5.61 0.27
CA ASP A 141 13.94 6.79 0.94
C ASP A 141 13.61 8.08 0.16
N LEU A 142 13.69 8.04 -1.18
CA LEU A 142 13.34 9.17 -2.04
C LEU A 142 11.84 9.51 -2.00
N LEU A 143 10.96 8.51 -1.87
CA LEU A 143 9.51 8.73 -1.80
C LEU A 143 9.07 9.21 -0.42
N GLU A 144 9.72 8.75 0.65
CA GLU A 144 9.43 9.17 2.03
C GLU A 144 10.04 10.53 2.39
N GLY A 145 11.16 10.89 1.75
CA GLY A 145 11.92 12.11 2.05
C GLY A 145 11.46 13.39 1.35
N THR A 146 10.42 13.35 0.51
CA THR A 146 9.87 14.51 -0.21
C THR A 146 8.72 15.19 0.52
#